data_AF-A0AAQ0QHL4-F1
#
_entry.id   AF-A0AAQ0QHL4-F1
#
_cell.length_a   1.000
_cell.length_b   1.000
_cell.length_c   1.000
_cell.angle_alpha   90.00
_cell.angle_beta   90.00
_cell.angle_gamma   90.00
#
_symmetry.space_group_name_H-M   'P 1'
#
loop_
_entity.id
_entity.type
_entity.pdbx_description
1 polymer ?
#
loop_
_entity_poly.entity_id
_entity_poly.type
_entity_poly.pdbx_seq_one_letter_code
_entity_poly.pdbx_strand_id
1 'polypeptide(L)' 'MALWRVTIKKSGNVNGLKLEAGMSVEISTTSTSDPIKYGDGMEAIADAFSFKYGFDRRNFRSINMQYQLEVQKL' A
#
# COMPACT_ATOMS: atom_id res chain seq x y z
N MET A 1 10.09 -0.62 15.42
CA MET A 1 9.23 -0.09 14.34
C MET A 1 10.08 0.03 13.10
N ALA A 2 9.64 -0.55 11.99
CA ALA A 2 10.31 -0.41 10.70
C ALA A 2 9.55 0.60 9.84
N LEU A 3 10.28 1.46 9.14
CA LEU A 3 9.71 2.38 8.18
C LEU A 3 9.79 1.75 6.79
N TRP A 4 8.71 1.86 6.03
CA TRP A 4 8.61 1.30 4.68
C TRP A 4 8.06 2.33 3.73
N ARG A 5 8.64 2.40 2.54
CA ARG A 5 8.07 3.10 1.39
C ARG A 5 7.27 2.11 0.56
N VAL A 6 5.99 2.38 0.39
CA VAL A 6 5.09 1.60 -0.46
C VAL A 6 4.75 2.40 -1.69
N THR A 7 5.00 1.85 -2.87
CA THR A 7 4.81 2.53 -4.16
C THR A 7 3.91 1.71 -5.07
N ILE A 8 2.99 2.36 -5.77
CA ILE A 8 2.19 1.74 -6.82
C ILE A 8 3.09 1.53 -8.04
N LYS A 9 3.24 0.27 -8.48
CA LYS A 9 4.07 -0.07 -9.65
C LYS A 9 3.30 -0.11 -10.96
N LYS A 10 1.98 -0.28 -10.90
CA LYS A 10 1.12 -0.40 -12.09
C LYS A 10 -0.03 0.60 -12.03
N SER A 11 -0.15 1.39 -13.09
CA SER A 11 -1.33 2.21 -13.33
C SER A 11 -2.47 1.34 -13.86
N GLY A 12 -3.69 1.62 -13.44
CA GLY A 12 -4.88 0.91 -13.92
C GLY A 12 -6.06 1.05 -13.00
N ASN A 13 -7.21 0.58 -13.45
CA ASN A 13 -8.39 0.51 -12.60
C ASN A 13 -8.44 -0.88 -11.93
N VAL A 14 -8.31 -0.92 -10.61
CA VAL A 14 -8.27 -2.16 -9.82
C VAL A 14 -9.30 -2.04 -8.72
N ASN A 15 -10.27 -2.95 -8.71
CA ASN A 15 -11.32 -2.97 -7.69
C ASN A 15 -12.05 -1.61 -7.55
N GLY A 16 -12.34 -0.95 -8.68
CA GLY A 16 -12.95 0.38 -8.70
C GLY A 16 -12.02 1.55 -8.37
N LEU A 17 -10.77 1.31 -7.96
CA LEU A 17 -9.79 2.35 -7.66
C LEU A 17 -8.93 2.66 -8.89
N LYS A 18 -8.75 3.93 -9.21
CA LYS A 18 -7.81 4.37 -10.25
C LYS A 18 -6.42 4.48 -9.63
N LEU A 19 -5.61 3.44 -9.81
CA LEU A 19 -4.22 3.43 -9.37
C LEU A 19 -3.35 4.11 -10.42
N GLU A 20 -2.39 4.93 -9.99
CA GLU A 20 -1.41 5.56 -10.85
C GLU A 20 -0.01 5.18 -10.40
N ALA A 21 0.81 4.68 -11.33
CA ALA A 21 2.19 4.32 -11.05
C ALA A 21 2.98 5.54 -10.57
N GLY A 22 3.80 5.33 -9.54
CA GLY A 22 4.57 6.39 -8.90
C GLY A 22 3.91 7.02 -7.68
N MET A 23 2.63 6.75 -7.41
CA MET A 23 2.02 7.09 -6.12
C MET A 23 2.69 6.30 -5.00
N SER A 24 3.21 6.99 -3.99
CA SER A 24 3.92 6.38 -2.88
C SER A 24 3.53 6.95 -1.53
N VAL A 25 3.57 6.12 -0.50
CA VAL A 25 3.33 6.48 0.90
C VAL A 25 4.42 5.86 1.76
N GLU A 26 4.65 6.47 2.91
CA GLU A 26 5.53 5.94 3.94
C GLU A 26 4.67 5.43 5.09
N ILE A 27 4.97 4.23 5.56
CA ILE A 27 4.27 3.60 6.69
C ILE A 27 5.26 3.10 7.72
N SER A 28 4.85 3.11 8.97
CA SER A 28 5.57 2.47 10.07
C SER A 28 4.84 1.20 10.49
N THR A 29 5.52 0.05 10.48
CA THR A 29 4.99 -1.19 11.04
C THR A 29 5.67 -1.54 12.36
N THR A 30 4.95 -2.23 13.23
CA THR A 30 5.49 -2.78 14.48
C THR A 30 6.46 -3.92 14.19
N SER A 31 6.15 -4.74 13.19
CA SER A 31 7.00 -5.82 12.70
C SER A 31 8.06 -5.33 11.71
N THR A 32 9.20 -6.02 11.66
CA THR A 32 10.28 -5.78 10.67
C THR A 32 10.14 -6.64 9.41
N SER A 33 9.11 -7.49 9.35
CA SER A 33 8.81 -8.34 8.20
C SER A 33 8.10 -7.57 7.10
N ASP A 34 8.16 -8.09 5.87
CA ASP A 34 7.54 -7.46 4.71
C ASP A 34 6.03 -7.20 4.95
N PRO A 35 5.58 -5.93 4.89
CA PRO A 35 4.24 -5.54 5.30
C PRO A 35 3.13 -6.07 4.38
N ILE A 36 3.47 -6.41 3.13
CA ILE A 36 2.53 -6.96 2.16
C ILE A 36 2.50 -8.49 2.22
N LYS A 37 3.66 -9.13 2.35
CA LYS A 37 3.78 -10.59 2.32
C LYS A 37 3.11 -11.27 3.52
N TYR A 38 3.20 -10.66 4.70
CA TYR A 38 2.71 -11.23 5.96
C TYR A 38 1.41 -10.59 6.47
N GLY A 39 0.87 -9.59 5.75
CA GLY A 39 -0.42 -8.97 6.05
C GLY A 39 -0.44 -7.94 7.18
N ASP A 40 0.62 -7.85 7.99
CA ASP A 40 0.73 -6.94 9.14
C ASP A 40 0.61 -5.45 8.74
N GLY A 41 1.11 -5.08 7.56
CA GLY A 41 1.07 -3.70 7.10
C GLY A 41 -0.12 -3.32 6.23
N MET A 42 -1.01 -4.26 5.87
CA MET A 42 -2.09 -3.98 4.90
C MET A 42 -3.01 -2.83 5.34
N GLU A 43 -3.31 -2.76 6.64
CA GLU A 43 -4.15 -1.70 7.19
C GLU A 43 -3.45 -0.34 7.18
N ALA A 44 -2.19 -0.29 7.59
CA ALA A 44 -1.39 0.93 7.57
C ALA A 44 -1.19 1.45 6.14
N ILE A 45 -0.96 0.55 5.17
CA ILE A 45 -0.86 0.90 3.75
C ILE A 45 -2.18 1.51 3.27
N ALA A 46 -3.29 0.81 3.47
CA ALA A 46 -4.59 1.27 2.97
C ALA A 46 -5.01 2.60 3.62
N ASP A 47 -4.71 2.78 4.91
CA ASP A 47 -4.95 4.02 5.63
C ASP A 47 -4.10 5.18 5.10
N ALA A 48 -2.79 4.97 4.90
CA ALA A 48 -1.89 5.99 4.37
C ALA A 48 -2.26 6.40 2.93
N PHE A 49 -2.63 5.45 2.08
CA PHE A 49 -3.11 5.73 0.72
C PHE A 49 -4.48 6.42 0.72
N SER A 50 -5.37 6.07 1.66
CA SER A 50 -6.64 6.76 1.85
C SER A 50 -6.43 8.22 2.29
N PHE A 51 -5.54 8.45 3.26
CA PHE A 51 -5.23 9.78 3.78
C PHE A 51 -4.55 10.67 2.74
N LYS A 52 -3.56 10.15 2.00
CA LYS A 52 -2.78 10.95 1.04
C LYS A 52 -3.48 11.17 -0.29
N TYR A 53 -4.23 10.18 -0.78
CA TYR A 53 -4.79 10.17 -2.13
C TYR A 53 -6.31 10.05 -2.19
N GLY A 54 -7.00 9.94 -1.04
CA GLY A 54 -8.46 9.83 -0.99
C GLY A 54 -9.02 8.49 -1.46
N PHE A 55 -8.20 7.43 -1.52
CA PHE A 55 -8.68 6.10 -1.89
C PHE A 55 -9.62 5.52 -0.83
N ASP A 56 -10.61 4.76 -1.26
CA ASP A 56 -11.44 3.99 -0.34
C ASP A 56 -10.61 2.86 0.29
N ARG A 57 -10.41 2.94 1.62
CA ARG A 57 -9.58 2.00 2.39
C ARG A 57 -10.02 0.54 2.20
N ARG A 58 -11.33 0.30 2.10
CA ARG A 58 -11.91 -1.04 1.98
C ARG A 58 -11.60 -1.64 0.62
N ASN A 59 -11.84 -0.89 -0.45
CA ASN A 59 -11.51 -1.30 -1.81
C ASN A 59 -9.99 -1.46 -1.99
N PHE A 60 -9.18 -0.61 -1.36
CA PHE A 60 -7.72 -0.67 -1.47
C PHE A 60 -7.18 -1.91 -0.76
N ARG A 61 -7.70 -2.26 0.42
CA ARG A 61 -7.34 -3.49 1.14
C ARG A 61 -7.65 -4.76 0.34
N SER A 62 -8.66 -4.72 -0.52
CA SER A 62 -9.07 -5.86 -1.36
C SER A 62 -8.30 -6.01 -2.67
N ILE A 63 -7.35 -5.11 -3.00
CA ILE A 63 -6.54 -5.27 -4.21
C ILE A 63 -5.46 -6.34 -4.03
N ASN A 64 -4.96 -6.89 -5.14
CA ASN A 64 -3.77 -7.73 -5.13
C ASN A 64 -2.50 -6.89 -4.87
N MET A 65 -2.26 -6.52 -3.61
CA MET A 65 -1.16 -5.65 -3.17
C MET A 65 0.21 -6.16 -3.63
N GLN A 66 0.47 -7.47 -3.57
CA GLN A 66 1.73 -8.06 -4.07
C GLN A 66 1.96 -7.80 -5.58
N TYR A 67 0.87 -7.71 -6.36
CA TYR A 67 0.93 -7.50 -7.80
C TYR A 67 0.83 -6.02 -8.20
N GLN A 68 0.28 -5.16 -7.35
CA GLN A 68 0.04 -3.74 -7.65
C GLN A 68 1.03 -2.79 -6.96
N LEU A 69 1.66 -3.24 -5.88
CA LEU A 69 2.56 -2.45 -5.05
C LEU A 69 3.99 -3.01 -5.09
N GLU A 70 4.91 -2.13 -4.74
CA GLU A 70 6.30 -2.40 -4.41
C GLU A 70 6.58 -1.83 -3.02
N VAL A 71 7.28 -2.60 -2.18
CA VAL A 71 7.66 -2.20 -0.82
C VAL A 71 9.16 -2.17 -0.69
N GLN A 72 9.66 -1.08 -0.11
CA GLN A 72 11.07 -0.88 0.14
C GLN A 72 11.24 -0.48 1.61
N LYS A 73 12.17 -1.15 2.30
CA LYS A 73 12.53 -0.79 3.67
C LYS A 73 13.37 0.48 3.66
N LEU A 74 13.07 1.41 4.56
CA LEU A 74 13.82 2.64 4.79
C LEU A 74 14.73 2.51 6.01
#